data_AF-A0A945KHA7-F1
#
_entry.id   AF-A0A945KHA7-F1
#
_cell.length_a   1.000
_cell.length_b   1.000
_cell.length_c   1.000
_cell.angle_alpha   90.00
_cell.angle_beta   90.00
_cell.angle_gamma   90.00
#
_symmetry.space_group_name_H-M   'P 1'
#
loop_
_entity.id
_entity.type
_entity.pdbx_description
1 polymer ?
#
loop_
_entity_poly.entity_id
_entity_poly.type
_entity_poly.pdbx_seq_one_letter_code
_entity_poly.pdbx_strand_id
1 'polypeptide(L)'
;MSQYSLSPWPQRWAILSLIVTILLTIGIGGVITSTEVGMAYPTWPDINGGSLFDFFYGSLAEQFGIGSTIEHTHRQAGTLSGLAIMALVAACFFSRGTTSAHKKMSLIVFGLVVAQGLLGAFRVLANSYGGAIIHAVGAQLVIVSIVIIIKMTARNQSSIPNNSAMSRLQLWSFIGIIVLFLNLVTAAALRHKEGAFSGHLILAILAAAVLGFVVRHALIHFRDIHAIRQSARRLLTLLGLQLGLGLGTWSYLLGPLQGTILEGQSRFLLESSLATTHLLFGVLVLAQLTALWMDARASNHSNAAAKEL
;
A
#
# COMPACT_ATOMS: atom_id res chain seq x y z
N MET A 1 -20.66 32.78 3.37
CA MET A 1 -20.91 31.53 2.60
C MET A 1 -20.86 30.35 3.57
N SER A 2 -21.97 29.64 3.76
CA SER A 2 -22.02 28.48 4.67
C SER A 2 -21.02 27.43 4.21
N GLN A 3 -19.96 27.18 4.98
CA GLN A 3 -19.06 26.05 4.76
C GLN A 3 -19.89 24.78 5.00
N TYR A 4 -20.46 24.22 3.93
CA TYR A 4 -21.02 22.87 4.01
C TYR A 4 -19.86 21.94 4.37
N SER A 5 -19.87 21.45 5.62
CA SER A 5 -18.96 20.40 6.04
C SER A 5 -19.13 19.23 5.08
N LEU A 6 -18.01 18.68 4.61
CA LEU A 6 -18.06 17.52 3.73
C LEU A 6 -18.84 16.41 4.44
N SER A 7 -19.70 15.72 3.70
CA SER A 7 -20.28 14.46 4.19
C SER A 7 -19.17 13.51 4.69
N PRO A 8 -19.41 12.73 5.76
CA PRO A 8 -18.41 11.78 6.25
C PRO A 8 -18.24 10.56 5.33
N TRP A 9 -19.15 10.32 4.39
CA TRP A 9 -19.18 9.10 3.58
C TRP A 9 -17.95 8.90 2.67
N PRO A 10 -17.46 9.91 1.92
CA PRO A 10 -16.22 9.77 1.16
C PRO A 10 -15.02 9.35 2.04
N GLN A 11 -14.87 9.96 3.22
CA GLN A 11 -13.80 9.59 4.17
C GLN A 11 -13.94 8.14 4.63
N ARG A 12 -15.15 7.72 5.02
CA ARG A 12 -15.43 6.35 5.52
C ARG A 12 -15.13 5.31 4.45
N TRP A 13 -15.62 5.51 3.23
CA TRP A 13 -15.37 4.58 2.12
C TRP A 13 -13.91 4.57 1.69
N ALA A 14 -13.20 5.70 1.75
CA ALA A 14 -11.77 5.73 1.46
C ALA A 14 -10.95 4.98 2.51
N ILE A 15 -11.26 5.15 3.80
CA ILE A 15 -10.62 4.39 4.89
C ILE A 15 -10.93 2.90 4.77
N LEU A 16 -12.19 2.52 4.52
CA LEU A 16 -12.57 1.13 4.33
C LEU A 16 -11.83 0.52 3.12
N SER A 17 -11.77 1.24 1.99
CA SER A 17 -11.03 0.82 0.80
C SER A 17 -9.55 0.59 1.11
N LEU A 18 -8.93 1.46 1.92
CA LEU A 18 -7.54 1.31 2.35
C LEU A 18 -7.35 0.04 3.18
N ILE A 19 -8.21 -0.18 4.19
CA ILE A 19 -8.13 -1.33 5.10
C ILE A 19 -8.31 -2.64 4.32
N VAL A 20 -9.37 -2.73 3.50
CA VAL A 20 -9.66 -3.92 2.68
C VAL A 20 -8.49 -4.20 1.73
N THR A 21 -7.98 -3.19 1.05
CA THR A 21 -6.89 -3.37 0.07
C THR A 21 -5.57 -3.76 0.73
N ILE A 22 -5.22 -3.20 1.90
CA ILE A 22 -3.99 -3.58 2.61
C ILE A 22 -4.12 -4.97 3.21
N LEU A 23 -5.17 -5.22 4.02
CA LEU A 23 -5.26 -6.45 4.80
C LEU A 23 -5.67 -7.65 3.96
N LEU A 24 -6.72 -7.50 3.14
CA LEU A 24 -7.28 -8.62 2.39
C LEU A 24 -6.57 -8.79 1.05
N THR A 25 -6.39 -7.72 0.28
CA THR A 25 -5.81 -7.86 -1.06
C THR A 25 -4.28 -8.03 -1.00
N ILE A 26 -3.55 -7.10 -0.38
CA ILE A 26 -2.08 -7.17 -0.31
C ILE A 26 -1.63 -8.24 0.70
N GLY A 27 -2.29 -8.35 1.85
CA GLY A 27 -1.96 -9.36 2.87
C GLY A 27 -2.09 -10.79 2.33
N ILE A 28 -3.25 -11.15 1.78
CA ILE A 28 -3.46 -12.48 1.17
C ILE A 28 -2.59 -12.64 -0.08
N GLY A 29 -2.39 -11.59 -0.87
CA GLY A 29 -1.46 -11.61 -2.00
C GLY A 29 -0.03 -11.94 -1.59
N GLY A 30 0.43 -11.43 -0.43
CA GLY A 30 1.70 -11.81 0.17
C GLY A 30 1.75 -13.28 0.52
N VAL A 31 0.70 -13.81 1.15
CA VAL A 31 0.59 -15.26 1.44
C VAL A 31 0.70 -16.05 0.15
N ILE A 32 -0.03 -15.67 -0.91
CA ILE A 32 0.01 -16.33 -2.22
C ILE A 32 1.42 -16.40 -2.80
N THR A 33 2.16 -15.28 -2.78
CA THR A 33 3.53 -15.28 -3.29
C THR A 33 4.44 -16.16 -2.45
N SER A 34 4.28 -16.16 -1.13
CA SER A 34 5.09 -16.99 -0.22
C SER A 34 4.78 -18.48 -0.31
N THR A 35 3.53 -18.84 -0.58
CA THR A 35 3.12 -20.25 -0.72
C THR A 35 3.19 -20.77 -2.16
N GLU A 36 3.53 -19.89 -3.12
CA GLU A 36 3.66 -20.21 -4.55
C GLU A 36 2.36 -20.73 -5.20
N VAL A 37 1.21 -20.40 -4.60
CA VAL A 37 -0.11 -20.86 -5.07
C VAL A 37 -0.78 -19.89 -6.04
N GLY A 38 -0.05 -18.90 -6.54
CA GLY A 38 -0.63 -17.81 -7.35
C GLY A 38 -1.11 -18.22 -8.73
N MET A 39 -0.86 -19.46 -9.13
CA MET A 39 -1.19 -20.04 -10.43
C MET A 39 -1.99 -21.35 -10.28
N ALA A 40 -2.66 -21.54 -9.14
CA ALA A 40 -3.49 -22.70 -8.86
C ALA A 40 -4.65 -22.84 -9.86
N TYR A 41 -5.12 -21.72 -10.44
CA TYR A 41 -6.11 -21.72 -11.51
C TYR A 41 -5.54 -21.12 -12.80
N PRO A 42 -5.42 -21.87 -13.92
CA PRO A 42 -5.07 -21.34 -15.23
C PRO A 42 -6.20 -20.55 -15.92
N THR A 43 -7.29 -20.25 -15.21
CA THR A 43 -8.47 -19.55 -15.72
C THR A 43 -8.69 -18.22 -15.00
N TRP A 44 -9.41 -17.30 -15.64
CA TRP A 44 -9.87 -16.05 -15.05
C TRP A 44 -11.10 -15.53 -15.83
N PRO A 45 -12.15 -15.00 -15.16
CA PRO A 45 -12.29 -14.79 -13.72
C PRO A 45 -12.77 -16.03 -12.96
N ASP A 46 -13.18 -17.08 -13.67
CA ASP A 46 -13.65 -18.35 -13.10
C ASP A 46 -12.52 -19.16 -12.46
N ILE A 47 -12.92 -20.18 -11.71
CA ILE A 47 -12.07 -21.01 -10.87
C ILE A 47 -12.11 -22.44 -11.43
N ASN A 48 -11.43 -22.68 -12.56
CA ASN A 48 -11.51 -23.92 -13.34
C ASN A 48 -12.94 -24.36 -13.65
N GLY A 49 -13.78 -23.43 -14.14
CA GLY A 49 -15.20 -23.64 -14.40
C GLY A 49 -16.12 -23.36 -13.21
N GLY A 50 -15.57 -23.14 -12.01
CA GLY A 50 -16.31 -22.69 -10.82
C GLY A 50 -16.53 -21.17 -10.77
N SER A 51 -17.46 -20.72 -9.95
CA SER A 51 -17.77 -19.29 -9.80
C SER A 51 -16.78 -18.59 -8.86
N LEU A 52 -16.41 -17.36 -9.20
CA LEU A 52 -15.66 -16.49 -8.30
C LEU A 52 -16.40 -16.23 -6.96
N PHE A 53 -17.72 -16.39 -6.94
CA PHE A 53 -18.56 -16.18 -5.76
C PHE A 53 -18.92 -17.47 -5.03
N ASP A 54 -18.22 -18.58 -5.31
CA ASP A 54 -18.37 -19.79 -4.51
C ASP A 54 -17.72 -19.62 -3.13
N PHE A 55 -18.43 -20.03 -2.08
CA PHE A 55 -17.93 -19.96 -0.69
C PHE A 55 -17.69 -21.36 -0.09
N PHE A 56 -17.73 -22.40 -0.92
CA PHE A 56 -17.52 -23.79 -0.52
C PHE A 56 -16.01 -24.13 -0.51
N TYR A 57 -15.27 -23.51 0.42
CA TYR A 57 -13.81 -23.66 0.50
C TYR A 57 -13.35 -25.10 0.77
N GLY A 58 -14.14 -25.89 1.51
CA GLY A 58 -13.84 -27.30 1.78
C GLY A 58 -13.80 -28.13 0.50
N SER A 59 -14.82 -28.02 -0.36
CA SER A 59 -14.85 -28.74 -1.63
C SER A 59 -13.77 -28.24 -2.60
N LEU A 60 -13.47 -26.94 -2.62
CA LEU A 60 -12.34 -26.41 -3.39
C LEU A 60 -11.01 -27.01 -2.93
N ALA A 61 -10.78 -27.07 -1.61
CA ALA A 61 -9.57 -27.66 -1.05
C ALA A 61 -9.45 -29.15 -1.34
N GLU A 62 -10.55 -29.90 -1.27
CA GLU A 62 -10.59 -31.32 -1.61
C GLU A 62 -10.32 -31.56 -3.10
N GLN A 63 -10.86 -30.72 -3.98
CA GLN A 63 -10.78 -30.91 -5.43
C GLN A 63 -9.47 -30.38 -6.04
N PHE A 64 -8.95 -29.27 -5.54
CA PHE A 64 -7.81 -28.54 -6.13
C PHE A 64 -6.67 -28.23 -5.15
N GLY A 65 -6.77 -28.71 -3.90
CA GLY A 65 -5.77 -28.52 -2.85
C GLY A 65 -5.94 -27.21 -2.07
N ILE A 66 -5.37 -27.14 -0.86
CA ILE A 66 -5.51 -25.98 0.04
C ILE A 66 -5.01 -24.68 -0.60
N GLY A 67 -3.96 -24.72 -1.42
CA GLY A 67 -3.43 -23.53 -2.11
C GLY A 67 -4.45 -22.82 -3.00
N SER A 68 -5.34 -23.60 -3.63
CA SER A 68 -6.42 -23.11 -4.49
C SER A 68 -7.43 -22.24 -3.70
N THR A 69 -7.66 -22.54 -2.42
CA THR A 69 -8.54 -21.74 -1.55
C THR A 69 -7.95 -20.37 -1.24
N ILE A 70 -6.62 -20.29 -1.09
CA ILE A 70 -5.92 -19.03 -0.83
C ILE A 70 -5.98 -18.14 -2.07
N GLU A 71 -5.72 -18.71 -3.26
CA GLU A 71 -5.85 -17.95 -4.52
C GLU A 71 -7.28 -17.45 -4.75
N HIS A 72 -8.27 -18.30 -4.52
CA HIS A 72 -9.68 -17.94 -4.62
C HIS A 72 -10.05 -16.78 -3.68
N THR A 73 -9.65 -16.89 -2.41
CA THR A 73 -9.89 -15.85 -1.40
C THR A 73 -9.26 -14.51 -1.81
N HIS A 74 -8.08 -14.52 -2.43
CA HIS A 74 -7.45 -13.30 -2.92
C HIS A 74 -8.19 -12.67 -4.09
N ARG A 75 -8.71 -13.47 -5.04
CA ARG A 75 -9.54 -12.95 -6.14
C ARG A 75 -10.83 -12.31 -5.61
N GLN A 76 -11.45 -12.92 -4.60
CA GLN A 76 -12.61 -12.35 -3.91
C GLN A 76 -12.25 -11.06 -3.14
N ALA A 77 -11.11 -11.03 -2.45
CA ALA A 77 -10.60 -9.82 -1.80
C ALA A 77 -10.37 -8.68 -2.80
N GLY A 78 -9.82 -8.97 -3.98
CA GLY A 78 -9.67 -8.00 -5.07
C GLY A 78 -11.02 -7.45 -5.55
N THR A 79 -12.03 -8.31 -5.66
CA THR A 79 -13.41 -7.90 -5.99
C THR A 79 -14.00 -6.98 -4.91
N LEU A 80 -13.83 -7.33 -3.63
CA LEU A 80 -14.29 -6.51 -2.51
C LEU A 80 -13.59 -5.15 -2.46
N SER A 81 -12.27 -5.08 -2.73
CA SER A 81 -11.53 -3.84 -2.92
C SER A 81 -12.16 -2.99 -4.04
N GLY A 82 -12.45 -3.59 -5.19
CA GLY A 82 -13.10 -2.90 -6.32
C GLY A 82 -14.48 -2.34 -5.96
N LEU A 83 -15.32 -3.12 -5.26
CA LEU A 83 -16.64 -2.69 -4.79
C LEU A 83 -16.55 -1.55 -3.77
N ALA A 84 -15.61 -1.62 -2.81
CA ALA A 84 -15.39 -0.56 -1.83
C ALA A 84 -14.95 0.76 -2.51
N ILE A 85 -14.09 0.68 -3.53
CA ILE A 85 -13.65 1.84 -4.31
C ILE A 85 -14.79 2.37 -5.20
N MET A 86 -15.64 1.51 -5.76
CA MET A 86 -16.83 1.93 -6.48
C MET A 86 -17.81 2.68 -5.56
N ALA A 87 -18.00 2.20 -4.34
CA ALA A 87 -18.79 2.90 -3.32
C ALA A 87 -18.15 4.23 -2.90
N LEU A 88 -16.81 4.33 -2.86
CA LEU A 88 -16.09 5.60 -2.70
C LEU A 88 -16.39 6.57 -3.84
N VAL A 89 -16.37 6.12 -5.11
CA VAL A 89 -16.76 6.95 -6.26
C VAL A 89 -18.20 7.46 -6.09
N ALA A 90 -19.14 6.57 -5.81
CA ALA A 90 -20.54 6.95 -5.57
C ALA A 90 -20.64 7.99 -4.43
N ALA A 91 -19.95 7.75 -3.30
CA ALA A 91 -19.92 8.69 -2.19
C ALA A 91 -19.36 10.06 -2.61
N CYS A 92 -18.30 10.11 -3.42
CA CYS A 92 -17.73 11.36 -3.95
C CYS A 92 -18.65 12.09 -4.93
N PHE A 93 -19.58 11.41 -5.60
CA PHE A 93 -20.50 12.04 -6.56
C PHE A 93 -21.82 12.49 -5.92
N PHE A 94 -22.34 11.72 -4.95
CA PHE A 94 -23.65 11.96 -4.35
C PHE A 94 -23.59 12.70 -3.00
N SER A 95 -22.41 12.87 -2.41
CA SER A 95 -22.27 13.61 -1.16
C SER A 95 -22.20 15.12 -1.37
N ARG A 96 -22.84 15.89 -0.48
CA ARG A 96 -22.69 17.35 -0.45
C ARG A 96 -21.27 17.74 -0.02
N GLY A 97 -20.79 18.87 -0.54
CA GLY A 97 -19.47 19.46 -0.24
C GLY A 97 -18.29 18.86 -1.02
N THR A 98 -18.49 17.80 -1.80
CA THR A 98 -17.41 17.17 -2.59
C THR A 98 -16.99 18.06 -3.74
N THR A 99 -15.70 18.33 -3.86
CA THR A 99 -15.15 19.15 -4.97
C THR A 99 -14.90 18.31 -6.22
N SER A 100 -14.76 18.96 -7.39
CA SER A 100 -14.38 18.28 -8.65
C SER A 100 -13.06 17.53 -8.54
N ALA A 101 -12.14 17.99 -7.68
CA ALA A 101 -10.89 17.28 -7.40
C ALA A 101 -11.12 15.93 -6.69
N HIS A 102 -12.05 15.85 -5.74
CA HIS A 102 -12.41 14.58 -5.09
C HIS A 102 -13.01 13.60 -6.09
N LYS A 103 -13.93 14.07 -6.94
CA LYS A 103 -14.55 13.26 -8.00
C LYS A 103 -13.50 12.72 -8.97
N LYS A 104 -12.63 13.58 -9.51
CA LYS A 104 -11.52 13.17 -10.39
C LYS A 104 -10.59 12.16 -9.71
N MET A 105 -10.20 12.42 -8.46
CA MET A 105 -9.31 11.51 -7.73
C MET A 105 -9.97 10.15 -7.47
N SER A 106 -11.27 10.13 -7.14
CA SER A 106 -12.01 8.87 -6.95
C SER A 106 -12.06 8.04 -8.24
N LEU A 107 -12.24 8.68 -9.40
CA LEU A 107 -12.18 8.02 -10.71
C LEU A 107 -10.78 7.51 -11.05
N ILE A 108 -9.71 8.24 -10.68
CA ILE A 108 -8.34 7.77 -10.84
C ILE A 108 -8.10 6.50 -10.00
N VAL A 109 -8.51 6.50 -8.73
CA VAL A 109 -8.40 5.32 -7.85
C VAL A 109 -9.17 4.13 -8.43
N PHE A 110 -10.39 4.37 -8.94
CA PHE A 110 -11.20 3.34 -9.59
C PHE A 110 -10.53 2.79 -10.86
N GLY A 111 -10.03 3.67 -11.74
CA GLY A 111 -9.30 3.26 -12.93
C GLY A 111 -8.05 2.44 -12.60
N LEU A 112 -7.31 2.82 -11.57
CA LEU A 112 -6.13 2.09 -11.11
C LEU A 112 -6.48 0.69 -10.58
N VAL A 113 -7.55 0.53 -9.78
CA VAL A 113 -7.93 -0.80 -9.29
C VAL A 113 -8.45 -1.71 -10.40
N VAL A 114 -9.17 -1.16 -11.39
CA VAL A 114 -9.58 -1.93 -12.59
C VAL A 114 -8.35 -2.37 -13.38
N ALA A 115 -7.40 -1.47 -13.64
CA ALA A 115 -6.15 -1.80 -14.31
C ALA A 115 -5.36 -2.87 -13.52
N GLN A 116 -5.36 -2.83 -12.19
CA GLN A 116 -4.76 -3.87 -11.37
C GLN A 116 -5.47 -5.22 -11.46
N GLY A 117 -6.81 -5.24 -11.51
CA GLY A 117 -7.58 -6.47 -11.74
C GLY A 117 -7.23 -7.12 -13.10
N LEU A 118 -7.15 -6.31 -14.15
CA LEU A 118 -6.76 -6.77 -15.49
C LEU A 118 -5.29 -7.24 -15.54
N LEU A 119 -4.38 -6.53 -14.87
CA LEU A 119 -2.98 -6.94 -14.77
C LEU A 119 -2.83 -8.25 -13.97
N GLY A 120 -3.64 -8.43 -12.92
CA GLY A 120 -3.74 -9.68 -12.17
C GLY A 120 -4.24 -10.84 -13.04
N ALA A 121 -5.24 -10.61 -13.89
CA ALA A 121 -5.71 -11.58 -14.87
C ALA A 121 -4.60 -11.93 -15.88
N PHE A 122 -3.95 -10.90 -16.45
CA PHE A 122 -2.86 -11.08 -17.41
C PHE A 122 -1.72 -11.93 -16.84
N ARG A 123 -1.24 -11.65 -15.63
CA ARG A 123 -0.10 -12.39 -15.07
C ARG A 123 -0.44 -13.86 -14.78
N VAL A 124 -1.72 -14.17 -14.51
CA VAL A 124 -2.22 -15.55 -14.39
C VAL A 124 -2.32 -16.22 -15.77
N LEU A 125 -3.01 -15.60 -16.72
CA LEU A 125 -3.22 -16.22 -18.04
C LEU A 125 -1.91 -16.37 -18.85
N ALA A 126 -0.96 -15.45 -18.65
CA ALA A 126 0.34 -15.47 -19.32
C ALA A 126 1.45 -16.17 -18.51
N ASN A 127 1.16 -16.66 -17.30
CA ASN A 127 2.17 -17.21 -16.37
C ASN A 127 3.44 -16.34 -16.26
N SER A 128 3.25 -15.04 -16.06
CA SER A 128 4.32 -14.03 -16.20
C SER A 128 4.84 -13.55 -14.85
N TYR A 129 6.09 -13.90 -14.52
CA TYR A 129 6.79 -13.37 -13.35
C TYR A 129 6.96 -11.85 -13.41
N GLY A 130 7.34 -11.31 -14.58
CA GLY A 130 7.41 -9.86 -14.79
C GLY A 130 6.06 -9.18 -14.57
N GLY A 131 4.98 -9.80 -15.05
CA GLY A 131 3.60 -9.34 -14.78
C GLY A 131 3.28 -9.34 -13.28
N ALA A 132 3.72 -10.36 -12.53
CA ALA A 132 3.53 -10.44 -11.09
C ALA A 132 4.28 -9.33 -10.33
N ILE A 133 5.51 -9.02 -10.73
CA ILE A 133 6.29 -7.91 -10.17
C ILE A 133 5.59 -6.56 -10.44
N ILE A 134 5.18 -6.31 -11.70
CA ILE A 134 4.49 -5.07 -12.06
C ILE A 134 3.15 -4.96 -11.31
N HIS A 135 2.44 -6.06 -11.11
CA HIS A 135 1.20 -6.11 -10.32
C HIS A 135 1.45 -5.77 -8.85
N ALA A 136 2.47 -6.37 -8.24
CA ALA A 136 2.84 -6.09 -6.84
C ALA A 136 3.24 -4.62 -6.62
N VAL A 137 3.99 -4.04 -7.56
CA VAL A 137 4.39 -2.62 -7.53
C VAL A 137 3.19 -1.71 -7.79
N GLY A 138 2.37 -2.04 -8.78
CA GLY A 138 1.18 -1.28 -9.17
C GLY A 138 0.10 -1.23 -8.11
N ALA A 139 -0.06 -2.29 -7.30
CA ALA A 139 -0.93 -2.28 -6.13
C ALA A 139 -0.61 -1.13 -5.16
N GLN A 140 0.66 -0.73 -5.03
CA GLN A 140 1.04 0.37 -4.15
C GLN A 140 0.67 1.74 -4.70
N LEU A 141 0.53 1.90 -6.02
CA LEU A 141 -0.03 3.12 -6.62
C LEU A 141 -1.50 3.30 -6.23
N VAL A 142 -2.26 2.21 -6.10
CA VAL A 142 -3.63 2.25 -5.58
C VAL A 142 -3.63 2.74 -4.13
N ILE A 143 -2.73 2.20 -3.28
CA ILE A 143 -2.60 2.63 -1.88
C ILE A 143 -2.26 4.11 -1.76
N VAL A 144 -1.25 4.60 -2.48
CA VAL A 144 -0.87 6.02 -2.49
C VAL A 144 -2.05 6.90 -2.91
N SER A 145 -2.79 6.47 -3.93
CA SER A 145 -3.96 7.20 -4.45
C SER A 145 -5.12 7.24 -3.44
N ILE A 146 -5.37 6.15 -2.72
CA ILE A 146 -6.37 6.10 -1.62
C ILE A 146 -5.94 7.02 -0.47
N VAL A 147 -4.66 7.01 -0.07
CA VAL A 147 -4.16 7.91 0.98
C VAL A 147 -4.31 9.37 0.57
N ILE A 148 -4.02 9.72 -0.69
CA ILE A 148 -4.21 11.07 -1.20
C ILE A 148 -5.66 11.53 -1.04
N ILE A 149 -6.66 10.73 -1.44
CA ILE A 149 -8.07 11.13 -1.32
C ILE A 149 -8.55 11.18 0.15
N ILE A 150 -8.02 10.33 1.04
CA ILE A 150 -8.24 10.45 2.51
C ILE A 150 -7.73 11.79 3.01
N LYS A 151 -6.53 12.21 2.59
CA LYS A 151 -5.92 13.47 3.04
C LYS A 151 -6.55 14.71 2.42
N MET A 152 -7.08 14.61 1.20
CA MET A 152 -7.90 15.66 0.59
C MET A 152 -9.19 15.91 1.38
N THR A 153 -9.77 14.84 1.92
CA THR A 153 -11.03 14.85 2.65
C THR A 153 -10.87 15.34 4.10
N ALA A 154 -9.81 14.90 4.80
CA ALA A 154 -9.56 15.21 6.20
C ALA A 154 -9.04 16.64 6.48
N ARG A 155 -9.21 17.59 5.56
CA ARG A 155 -8.42 18.81 5.49
C ARG A 155 -8.59 19.71 6.74
N ASN A 156 -7.55 19.77 7.57
CA ASN A 156 -7.40 20.75 8.63
C ASN A 156 -6.92 22.09 8.04
N GLN A 157 -7.70 23.15 8.26
CA GLN A 157 -7.45 24.51 7.74
C GLN A 157 -6.42 25.30 8.58
N SER A 158 -5.36 24.66 9.08
CA SER A 158 -4.29 25.41 9.75
C SER A 158 -3.37 26.02 8.69
N SER A 159 -3.34 27.36 8.59
CA SER A 159 -2.41 28.11 7.76
C SER A 159 -0.99 27.93 8.28
N ILE A 160 -0.26 26.99 7.69
CA ILE A 160 1.15 26.76 8.02
C ILE A 160 2.01 27.64 7.11
N PRO A 161 2.93 28.45 7.65
CA PRO A 161 3.80 29.28 6.82
C PRO A 161 4.61 28.45 5.82
N ASN A 162 4.45 28.74 4.53
CA ASN A 162 5.25 28.14 3.47
C ASN A 162 6.63 28.81 3.43
N ASN A 163 7.64 28.13 3.98
CA ASN A 163 9.04 28.56 3.99
C ASN A 163 9.95 27.50 3.35
N SER A 164 11.26 27.78 3.29
CA SER A 164 12.24 26.86 2.71
C SER A 164 12.35 25.51 3.43
N ALA A 165 11.99 25.45 4.71
CA ALA A 165 11.91 24.19 5.45
C ALA A 165 10.70 23.36 4.97
N MET A 166 9.56 23.99 4.71
CA MET A 166 8.37 23.29 4.22
C MET A 166 8.60 22.71 2.83
N SER A 167 9.21 23.51 1.94
CA SER A 167 9.59 23.07 0.59
C SER A 167 10.57 21.89 0.63
N ARG A 168 11.56 21.92 1.55
CA ARG A 168 12.47 20.79 1.78
C ARG A 168 11.74 19.54 2.27
N LEU A 169 10.80 19.67 3.22
CA LEU A 169 10.02 18.54 3.71
C LEU A 169 9.20 17.89 2.58
N GLN A 170 8.57 18.70 1.73
CA GLN A 170 7.81 18.23 0.57
C GLN A 170 8.71 17.50 -0.44
N LEU A 171 9.85 18.10 -0.80
CA LEU A 171 10.81 17.52 -1.75
C LEU A 171 11.34 16.18 -1.25
N TRP A 172 11.87 16.13 -0.04
CA TRP A 172 12.47 14.90 0.50
C TRP A 172 11.44 13.81 0.79
N SER A 173 10.20 14.17 1.14
CA SER A 173 9.13 13.17 1.26
C SER A 173 8.77 12.59 -0.11
N PHE A 174 8.75 13.41 -1.16
CA PHE A 174 8.51 12.93 -2.54
C PHE A 174 9.67 12.05 -3.05
N ILE A 175 10.92 12.45 -2.81
CA ILE A 175 12.10 11.62 -3.10
C ILE A 175 12.00 10.28 -2.34
N GLY A 176 11.61 10.32 -1.06
CA GLY A 176 11.40 9.11 -0.26
C GLY A 176 10.35 8.17 -0.86
N ILE A 177 9.24 8.70 -1.38
CA ILE A 177 8.22 7.89 -2.08
C ILE A 177 8.85 7.21 -3.31
N ILE A 178 9.62 7.94 -4.13
CA ILE A 178 10.30 7.37 -5.31
C ILE A 178 11.27 6.26 -4.90
N VAL A 179 12.12 6.52 -3.89
CA VAL A 179 13.09 5.52 -3.40
C VAL A 179 12.38 4.28 -2.87
N LEU A 180 11.25 4.42 -2.18
CA LEU A 180 10.45 3.29 -1.73
C LEU A 180 9.86 2.48 -2.89
N PHE A 181 9.41 3.13 -3.98
CA PHE A 181 8.97 2.44 -5.20
C PHE A 181 10.11 1.68 -5.87
N LEU A 182 11.31 2.28 -5.98
CA LEU A 182 12.49 1.59 -6.49
C LEU A 182 12.85 0.39 -5.62
N ASN A 183 12.83 0.56 -4.29
CA ASN A 183 13.10 -0.51 -3.33
C ASN A 183 12.08 -1.65 -3.46
N LEU A 184 10.81 -1.31 -3.70
CA LEU A 184 9.73 -2.27 -3.90
C LEU A 184 9.91 -3.11 -5.17
N VAL A 185 10.41 -2.53 -6.26
CA VAL A 185 10.73 -3.29 -7.49
C VAL A 185 11.74 -4.39 -7.16
N THR A 186 12.82 -4.04 -6.46
CA THR A 186 13.83 -5.03 -6.04
C THR A 186 13.32 -6.01 -4.98
N ALA A 187 12.41 -5.58 -4.09
CA ALA A 187 11.78 -6.45 -3.10
C ALA A 187 10.85 -7.49 -3.75
N ALA A 188 10.04 -7.05 -4.72
CA ALA A 188 9.16 -7.91 -5.49
C ALA A 188 9.96 -8.91 -6.34
N ALA A 189 11.01 -8.45 -7.01
CA ALA A 189 11.94 -9.33 -7.75
C ALA A 189 12.59 -10.38 -6.83
N LEU A 190 13.06 -9.97 -5.64
CA LEU A 190 13.62 -10.89 -4.65
C LEU A 190 12.60 -11.97 -4.23
N ARG A 191 11.34 -11.56 -3.97
CA ARG A 191 10.28 -12.50 -3.55
C ARG A 191 9.86 -13.45 -4.66
N HIS A 192 9.98 -13.03 -5.92
CA HIS A 192 9.77 -13.88 -7.10
C HIS A 192 11.04 -14.65 -7.53
N LYS A 193 12.06 -14.76 -6.66
CA LYS A 193 13.29 -15.55 -6.86
C LYS A 193 14.21 -15.08 -8.00
N GLU A 194 14.09 -13.82 -8.43
CA GLU A 194 14.93 -13.19 -9.48
C GLU A 194 16.26 -12.63 -8.94
N GLY A 195 16.70 -13.01 -7.73
CA GLY A 195 18.06 -12.71 -7.25
C GLY A 195 18.38 -11.22 -6.99
N ALA A 196 17.48 -10.46 -6.36
CA ALA A 196 17.63 -9.00 -6.18
C ALA A 196 18.02 -8.53 -4.75
N PHE A 197 18.63 -9.39 -3.93
CA PHE A 197 18.89 -9.08 -2.51
C PHE A 197 19.78 -7.84 -2.32
N SER A 198 20.94 -7.78 -2.99
CA SER A 198 21.87 -6.64 -2.84
C SER A 198 21.23 -5.31 -3.25
N GLY A 199 20.45 -5.31 -4.33
CA GLY A 199 19.71 -4.13 -4.77
C GLY A 199 18.67 -3.68 -3.74
N HIS A 200 17.91 -4.64 -3.22
CA HIS A 200 16.93 -4.38 -2.15
C HIS A 200 17.60 -3.84 -0.87
N LEU A 201 18.73 -4.41 -0.45
CA LEU A 201 19.46 -3.95 0.73
C LEU A 201 20.00 -2.53 0.56
N ILE A 202 20.63 -2.22 -0.58
CA ILE A 202 21.17 -0.88 -0.87
C ILE A 202 20.03 0.15 -0.88
N LEU A 203 18.93 -0.16 -1.56
CA LEU A 203 17.77 0.74 -1.62
C LEU A 203 17.06 0.86 -0.27
N ALA A 204 17.06 -0.19 0.56
CA ALA A 204 16.54 -0.12 1.93
C ALA A 204 17.40 0.80 2.82
N ILE A 205 18.73 0.74 2.72
CA ILE A 205 19.64 1.66 3.44
C ILE A 205 19.42 3.10 2.96
N LEU A 206 19.33 3.32 1.65
CA LEU A 206 19.04 4.64 1.09
C LEU A 206 17.67 5.15 1.55
N ALA A 207 16.63 4.31 1.52
CA ALA A 207 15.31 4.65 2.02
C ALA A 207 15.35 5.03 3.51
N ALA A 208 16.06 4.25 4.34
CA ALA A 208 16.20 4.53 5.76
C ALA A 208 16.90 5.88 6.01
N ALA A 209 17.94 6.21 5.25
CA ALA A 209 18.63 7.50 5.34
C ALA A 209 17.72 8.67 4.94
N VAL A 210 17.01 8.55 3.81
CA VAL A 210 16.09 9.59 3.32
C VAL A 210 14.92 9.79 4.28
N LEU A 211 14.26 8.71 4.72
CA LEU A 211 13.15 8.80 5.66
C LEU A 211 13.61 9.27 7.04
N GLY A 212 14.79 8.86 7.49
CA GLY A 212 15.41 9.37 8.72
C GLY A 212 15.65 10.88 8.65
N PHE A 213 16.12 11.39 7.51
CA PHE A 213 16.22 12.83 7.27
C PHE A 213 14.85 13.50 7.32
N VAL A 214 13.83 12.97 6.62
CA VAL A 214 12.46 13.50 6.62
C VAL A 214 11.89 13.59 8.04
N VAL A 215 12.00 12.50 8.82
CA VAL A 215 11.54 12.43 10.21
C VAL A 215 12.27 13.46 11.07
N ARG A 216 13.61 13.50 11.03
CA ARG A 216 14.40 14.46 11.80
C ARG A 216 14.05 15.90 11.44
N HIS A 217 13.98 16.20 10.15
CA HIS A 217 13.62 17.52 9.65
C HIS A 217 12.22 17.93 10.11
N ALA A 218 11.25 17.01 10.05
CA ALA A 218 9.89 17.24 10.53
C ALA A 218 9.83 17.52 12.05
N LEU A 219 10.54 16.72 12.85
CA LEU A 219 10.53 16.84 14.31
C LEU A 219 11.30 18.06 14.84
N ILE A 220 12.29 18.57 14.11
CA ILE A 220 13.04 19.77 14.49
C ILE A 220 12.29 21.04 14.07
N HIS A 221 11.88 21.13 12.81
CA HIS A 221 11.36 22.39 12.25
C HIS A 221 9.85 22.56 12.40
N PHE A 222 9.10 21.48 12.66
CA PHE A 222 7.63 21.51 12.72
C PHE A 222 7.09 20.86 14.00
N ARG A 223 7.85 20.94 15.10
CA ARG A 223 7.49 20.37 16.41
C ARG A 223 6.16 20.91 16.98
N ASP A 224 5.81 22.14 16.61
CA ASP A 224 4.61 22.82 17.09
C ASP A 224 3.39 22.50 16.22
N ILE A 225 3.60 21.89 15.05
CA ILE A 225 2.52 21.47 14.13
C ILE A 225 2.14 20.03 14.46
N HIS A 226 1.08 19.87 15.26
CA HIS A 226 0.63 18.56 15.76
C HIS A 226 0.51 17.49 14.68
N ALA A 227 -0.11 17.80 13.53
CA ALA A 227 -0.31 16.87 12.43
C ALA A 227 1.01 16.35 11.83
N ILE A 228 1.96 17.24 11.52
CA ILE A 228 3.28 16.89 10.98
C ILE A 228 4.08 16.10 12.00
N ARG A 229 4.11 16.55 13.27
CA ARG A 229 4.81 15.86 14.35
C ARG A 229 4.28 14.45 14.57
N GLN A 230 2.96 14.25 14.63
CA GLN A 230 2.37 12.94 14.84
C GLN A 230 2.63 12.01 13.65
N SER A 231 2.53 12.55 12.43
CA SER A 231 2.85 11.84 11.20
C SER A 231 4.31 11.39 11.16
N ALA A 232 5.25 12.26 11.54
CA ALA A 232 6.67 11.93 11.63
C ALA A 232 6.99 10.87 12.71
N ARG A 233 6.32 10.93 13.87
CA ARG A 233 6.47 9.89 14.92
C ARG A 233 5.96 8.54 14.47
N ARG A 234 4.79 8.49 13.82
CA ARG A 234 4.25 7.25 13.24
C ARG A 234 5.19 6.69 12.17
N LEU A 235 5.72 7.55 11.30
CA LEU A 235 6.69 7.16 10.28
C LEU A 235 7.96 6.58 10.90
N LEU A 236 8.47 7.18 11.99
CA LEU A 236 9.63 6.66 12.71
C LEU A 236 9.37 5.26 13.29
N THR A 237 8.23 5.06 13.96
CA THR A 237 7.85 3.75 14.51
C THR A 237 7.71 2.71 13.41
N LEU A 238 7.00 3.04 12.32
CA LEU A 238 6.82 2.12 11.19
C LEU A 238 8.15 1.79 10.50
N LEU A 239 9.04 2.78 10.33
CA LEU A 239 10.37 2.56 9.77
C LEU A 239 11.20 1.63 10.64
N GLY A 240 11.23 1.84 11.96
CA GLY A 240 11.93 0.96 12.90
C GLY A 240 11.42 -0.47 12.84
N LEU A 241 10.08 -0.65 12.83
CA LEU A 241 9.46 -1.97 12.68
C LEU A 241 9.78 -2.60 11.32
N GLN A 242 9.75 -1.83 10.23
CA GLN A 242 10.07 -2.33 8.89
C GLN A 242 11.51 -2.81 8.78
N LEU A 243 12.47 -2.08 9.35
CA LEU A 243 13.87 -2.46 9.37
C LEU A 243 14.09 -3.71 10.24
N GLY A 244 13.47 -3.76 11.43
CA GLY A 244 13.51 -4.94 12.30
C GLY A 244 12.93 -6.19 11.62
N LEU A 245 11.77 -6.06 10.99
CA LEU A 245 11.15 -7.14 10.20
C LEU A 245 12.01 -7.54 8.99
N GLY A 246 12.68 -6.59 8.34
CA GLY A 246 13.58 -6.86 7.22
C GLY A 246 14.81 -7.67 7.67
N LEU A 247 15.42 -7.27 8.77
CA LEU A 247 16.53 -8.01 9.41
C LEU A 247 16.09 -9.39 9.88
N GLY A 248 14.90 -9.52 10.46
CA GLY A 248 14.32 -10.80 10.87
C GLY A 248 14.07 -11.72 9.68
N THR A 249 13.43 -11.21 8.62
CA THR A 249 13.18 -11.95 7.38
C THR A 249 14.49 -12.40 6.75
N TRP A 250 15.47 -11.50 6.61
CA TRP A 250 16.79 -11.86 6.09
C TRP A 250 17.47 -12.93 6.97
N SER A 251 17.48 -12.77 8.29
CA SER A 251 18.14 -13.69 9.21
C SER A 251 17.65 -15.13 9.06
N TYR A 252 16.34 -15.32 8.90
CA TYR A 252 15.74 -16.66 8.77
C TYR A 252 15.78 -17.23 7.36
N LEU A 253 15.66 -16.39 6.32
CA LEU A 253 15.63 -16.87 4.93
C LEU A 253 17.02 -17.03 4.31
N LEU A 254 17.94 -16.11 4.60
CA LEU A 254 19.23 -15.97 3.91
C LEU A 254 20.44 -15.82 4.86
N GLY A 255 20.19 -15.70 6.16
CA GLY A 255 21.18 -15.28 7.14
C GLY A 255 21.54 -16.37 8.16
N PRO A 256 22.13 -15.99 9.30
CA PRO A 256 22.72 -16.93 10.26
C PRO A 256 21.70 -17.81 10.99
N LEU A 257 20.41 -17.48 10.94
CA LEU A 257 19.35 -18.27 11.57
C LEU A 257 18.72 -19.29 10.61
N GLN A 258 19.21 -19.37 9.38
CA GLN A 258 18.76 -20.36 8.42
C GLN A 258 19.00 -21.78 8.98
N GLY A 259 17.92 -22.54 9.15
CA GLY A 259 17.97 -23.91 9.70
C GLY A 259 17.92 -24.02 11.23
N THR A 260 17.72 -22.93 11.97
CA THR A 260 17.61 -22.97 13.45
C THR A 260 16.21 -23.37 13.96
N ILE A 261 15.20 -23.39 13.09
CA ILE A 261 13.80 -23.71 13.45
C ILE A 261 13.45 -25.14 13.05
N LEU A 262 12.64 -25.78 13.91
CA LEU A 262 11.98 -27.07 13.72
C LEU A 262 11.51 -27.26 12.27
N GLU A 263 11.95 -28.37 11.67
CA GLU A 263 11.76 -28.74 10.27
C GLU A 263 10.28 -28.80 9.84
N GLY A 264 10.03 -28.70 8.54
CA GLY A 264 8.69 -28.85 7.97
C GLY A 264 7.81 -27.62 8.13
N GLN A 265 6.59 -27.80 8.64
CA GLN A 265 5.50 -26.82 8.57
C GLN A 265 5.76 -25.54 9.39
N SER A 266 6.40 -25.65 10.55
CA SER A 266 6.70 -24.51 11.44
C SER A 266 7.63 -23.50 10.79
N ARG A 267 8.67 -23.98 10.11
CA ARG A 267 9.61 -23.13 9.37
C ARG A 267 8.90 -22.36 8.26
N PHE A 268 8.12 -23.06 7.44
CA PHE A 268 7.38 -22.46 6.34
C PHE A 268 6.38 -21.39 6.81
N LEU A 269 5.64 -21.65 7.89
CA LEU A 269 4.71 -20.68 8.47
C LEU A 269 5.42 -19.43 8.97
N LEU A 270 6.57 -19.58 9.64
CA LEU A 270 7.32 -18.42 10.10
C LEU A 270 7.88 -17.60 8.92
N GLU A 271 8.55 -18.24 7.96
CA GLU A 271 9.15 -17.57 6.80
C GLU A 271 8.09 -16.80 6.01
N SER A 272 6.94 -17.43 5.74
CA SER A 272 5.79 -16.82 5.07
C SER A 272 5.20 -15.66 5.87
N SER A 273 5.10 -15.80 7.20
CA SER A 273 4.58 -14.76 8.09
C SER A 273 5.52 -13.56 8.17
N LEU A 274 6.83 -13.77 8.29
CA LEU A 274 7.83 -12.71 8.31
C LEU A 274 7.84 -11.94 6.99
N ALA A 275 7.91 -12.64 5.86
CA ALA A 275 7.91 -12.01 4.53
C ALA A 275 6.63 -11.22 4.27
N THR A 276 5.47 -11.77 4.65
CA THR A 276 4.17 -11.08 4.48
C THR A 276 4.02 -9.91 5.43
N THR A 277 4.45 -10.03 6.68
CA THR A 277 4.42 -8.92 7.64
C THR A 277 5.37 -7.80 7.22
N HIS A 278 6.57 -8.14 6.72
CA HIS A 278 7.51 -7.17 6.16
C HIS A 278 6.94 -6.46 4.93
N LEU A 279 6.19 -7.15 4.06
CA LEU A 279 5.45 -6.51 2.97
C LEU A 279 4.42 -5.51 3.52
N LEU A 280 3.56 -5.94 4.45
CA LEU A 280 2.49 -5.11 5.01
C LEU A 280 3.02 -3.85 5.68
N PHE A 281 4.09 -3.97 6.49
CA PHE A 281 4.72 -2.79 7.10
C PHE A 281 5.40 -1.88 6.07
N GLY A 282 5.96 -2.43 5.00
CA GLY A 282 6.48 -1.65 3.87
C GLY A 282 5.39 -0.78 3.22
N VAL A 283 4.20 -1.35 3.03
CA VAL A 283 3.01 -0.61 2.54
C VAL A 283 2.59 0.49 3.54
N LEU A 284 2.59 0.20 4.83
CA LEU A 284 2.25 1.19 5.87
C LEU A 284 3.27 2.35 5.93
N VAL A 285 4.57 2.07 5.75
CA VAL A 285 5.61 3.10 5.64
C VAL A 285 5.34 4.03 4.45
N LEU A 286 5.07 3.46 3.27
CA LEU A 286 4.74 4.22 2.07
C LEU A 286 3.46 5.06 2.24
N ALA A 287 2.42 4.47 2.83
CA ALA A 287 1.16 5.14 3.12
C ALA A 287 1.36 6.31 4.09
N GLN A 288 2.12 6.11 5.17
CA GLN A 288 2.39 7.14 6.17
C GLN A 288 3.27 8.27 5.62
N LEU A 289 4.26 7.96 4.79
CA LEU A 289 5.09 8.97 4.11
C LEU A 289 4.25 9.79 3.12
N THR A 290 3.35 9.15 2.38
CA THR A 290 2.39 9.82 1.49
C THR A 290 1.48 10.76 2.28
N ALA A 291 0.98 10.31 3.43
CA ALA A 291 0.17 11.13 4.32
C ALA A 291 0.93 12.37 4.82
N LEU A 292 2.19 12.20 5.25
CA LEU A 292 3.08 13.31 5.64
C LEU A 292 3.32 14.29 4.49
N TRP A 293 3.58 13.78 3.29
CA TRP A 293 3.77 14.63 2.10
C TRP A 293 2.52 15.45 1.79
N MET A 294 1.33 14.85 1.89
CA MET A 294 0.06 15.56 1.71
C MET A 294 -0.18 16.62 2.79
N ASP A 295 0.12 16.32 4.06
CA ASP A 295 0.05 17.29 5.15
C ASP A 295 1.00 18.47 4.92
N ALA A 296 2.21 18.20 4.44
CA ALA A 296 3.16 19.23 4.07
C ALA A 296 2.66 20.06 2.87
N ARG A 297 2.07 19.44 1.84
CA ARG A 297 1.59 20.12 0.61
C ARG A 297 0.36 20.99 0.85
N ALA A 298 -0.53 20.60 1.75
CA ALA A 298 -1.75 21.37 2.06
C ALA A 298 -1.45 22.80 2.55
N SER A 299 -0.28 23.01 3.17
CA SER A 299 0.20 24.33 3.61
C SER A 299 0.48 25.34 2.48
N ASN A 300 0.73 24.90 1.25
CA ASN A 300 1.07 25.80 0.14
C ASN A 300 -0.17 26.49 -0.45
N HIS A 301 -1.32 25.82 -0.46
CA HIS A 301 -2.53 26.33 -1.12
C HIS A 301 -3.25 27.44 -0.35
N SER A 302 -3.05 27.55 0.97
CA SER A 302 -3.60 28.66 1.75
C SER A 302 -2.93 30.00 1.44
N ASN A 303 -1.65 30.01 1.03
CA ASN A 303 -0.91 31.24 0.72
C ASN A 303 -1.16 31.79 -0.68
N ALA A 304 -1.54 30.94 -1.65
CA ALA A 304 -1.84 31.38 -3.02
C ALA A 304 -3.17 32.15 -3.07
N ALA A 305 -4.21 31.64 -2.40
CA ALA A 305 -5.52 32.30 -2.29
C ALA A 305 -5.47 33.62 -1.49
N ALA A 306 -4.49 33.77 -0.58
CA ALA A 306 -4.32 35.00 0.20
C ALA A 306 -3.51 36.09 -0.52
N LYS A 307 -2.87 35.77 -1.67
CA LYS A 307 -2.15 36.74 -2.50
C LYS A 307 -2.99 37.29 -3.67
N GLU A 308 -4.17 36.73 -3.90
CA GLU A 308 -5.12 37.15 -4.94
C GLU A 308 -6.29 38.01 -4.38
N LEU A 309 -6.21 38.40 -3.10
CA LEU A 309 -7.08 39.36 -2.42
C LEU A 309 -6.26 40.59 -2.03
#